data_AF-A0A067BM63-F1
#
_entry.id   AF-A0A067BM63-F1
#
_cell.length_a   1.000
_cell.length_b   1.000
_cell.length_c   1.000
_cell.angle_alpha   90.00
_cell.angle_beta   90.00
_cell.angle_gamma   90.00
#
_symmetry.space_group_name_H-M   'P 1'
#
loop_
_entity.id
_entity.type
_entity.pdbx_description
1 polymer ?
#
loop_
_entity_poly.entity_id
_entity_poly.type
_entity_poly.pdbx_seq_one_letter_code
_entity_poly.pdbx_strand_id
1 'polypeptide(L)'
;MGIKATTTWLYIAAAMALLAYSVDPAATYEWLLSSTPHHKPVTVYANGKSTNGIAVALPPALVPSGVALAAYLSTLVEVEGLANHATPVVADRVYTGNGHLVNSYDDIAAGDRLYLVAPGLLFVWPFVRPGHRVFIESTQSPTNTPLILESWTESPRVFHVHH
;
A
#
# COMPACT_ATOMS: atom_id res chain seq x y z
N MET A 1 72.20 -25.83 15.60
CA MET A 1 70.83 -26.27 15.27
C MET A 1 70.07 -26.32 16.58
N GLY A 2 69.27 -25.30 16.92
CA GLY A 2 67.85 -25.18 16.55
C GLY A 2 67.02 -25.94 17.60
N ILE A 3 66.00 -25.39 18.29
CA ILE A 3 64.90 -24.53 17.83
C ILE A 3 64.38 -23.72 19.05
N LYS A 4 64.12 -22.42 18.84
CA LYS A 4 63.32 -21.56 19.72
C LYS A 4 61.84 -21.84 19.47
N ALA A 5 61.07 -22.18 20.50
CA ALA A 5 59.62 -22.28 20.42
C ALA A 5 59.01 -21.65 21.67
N THR A 6 58.64 -20.36 21.62
CA THR A 6 57.86 -19.70 22.69
C THR A 6 57.29 -18.34 22.28
N THR A 7 56.85 -18.15 21.03
CA THR A 7 56.35 -16.82 20.59
C THR A 7 55.22 -16.87 19.55
N THR A 8 54.35 -17.87 19.58
CA THR A 8 53.25 -17.99 18.60
C THR A 8 51.86 -18.02 19.24
N TRP A 9 51.74 -18.35 20.53
CA TRP A 9 50.44 -18.51 21.18
C TRP A 9 49.84 -17.23 21.80
N LEU A 10 50.63 -16.17 22.02
CA LEU A 10 50.12 -14.92 22.61
C LEU A 10 49.43 -13.99 21.60
N TYR A 11 49.75 -14.07 20.30
CA TYR A 11 49.18 -13.16 19.30
C TYR A 11 47.77 -13.52 18.86
N ILE A 12 47.39 -14.79 18.95
CA ILE A 12 46.06 -15.27 18.53
C ILE A 12 44.98 -14.83 19.53
N ALA A 13 45.29 -14.85 20.83
CA ALA A 13 44.33 -14.43 21.87
C ALA A 13 44.06 -12.91 21.85
N ALA A 14 45.08 -12.09 21.58
CA ALA A 14 44.93 -10.64 21.53
C ALA A 14 44.15 -10.16 20.28
N ALA A 15 44.30 -10.84 19.14
CA ALA A 15 43.54 -10.51 17.93
C ALA A 15 42.04 -10.85 18.05
N MET A 16 41.71 -11.94 18.73
CA MET A 16 40.32 -12.35 18.99
C MET A 16 39.61 -11.42 19.98
N ALA A 17 40.34 -10.87 20.96
CA ALA A 17 39.79 -9.91 21.91
C ALA A 17 39.52 -8.52 21.28
N LEU A 18 40.31 -8.09 20.29
CA LEU A 18 40.06 -6.83 19.56
C LEU A 18 38.87 -6.93 18.57
N LEU A 19 38.64 -8.11 17.98
CA LEU A 19 37.49 -8.35 17.11
C LEU A 19 36.16 -8.39 17.87
N ALA A 20 36.17 -8.80 19.14
CA ALA A 20 34.97 -8.83 19.98
C ALA A 20 34.58 -7.43 20.54
N TYR A 21 35.52 -6.48 20.60
CA TYR A 21 35.26 -5.13 21.14
C TYR A 21 34.76 -4.12 20.08
N SER A 22 34.75 -4.50 18.79
CA SER A 22 34.40 -3.60 17.67
C SER A 22 33.08 -3.93 16.99
N VAL A 23 32.32 -4.90 17.50
CA VAL A 23 30.98 -5.22 16.99
C VAL A 23 29.96 -4.61 17.93
N ASP A 24 29.39 -3.48 17.50
CA ASP A 24 28.28 -2.83 18.20
C ASP A 24 27.07 -3.78 18.18
N PRO A 25 26.64 -4.34 19.32
CA PRO A 25 25.56 -5.33 19.34
C PRO A 25 24.22 -4.75 18.89
N ALA A 26 24.07 -3.43 18.80
CA ALA A 26 22.89 -2.78 18.22
C ALA A 26 22.79 -2.97 16.70
N ALA A 27 23.92 -3.04 15.98
CA ALA A 27 23.94 -3.20 14.52
C ALA A 27 23.63 -4.63 14.08
N THR A 28 23.89 -5.63 14.93
CA THR A 28 23.71 -7.06 14.57
C THR A 28 22.27 -7.55 14.60
N TYR A 29 21.32 -6.74 15.09
CA TYR A 29 19.90 -7.13 15.18
C TYR A 29 18.95 -6.19 14.44
N GLU A 30 19.43 -5.11 13.81
CA GLU A 30 18.59 -4.22 12.99
C GLU A 30 17.90 -4.99 11.85
N TRP A 31 18.61 -5.89 11.17
CA TRP A 31 18.05 -6.73 10.11
C TRP A 31 16.99 -7.73 10.61
N LEU A 32 17.06 -8.12 11.88
CA LEU A 32 16.15 -9.07 12.53
C LEU A 32 14.85 -8.39 12.98
N LEU A 33 14.92 -7.10 13.32
CA LEU A 33 13.75 -6.24 13.56
C LEU A 33 13.15 -5.67 12.25
N SER A 34 13.90 -5.72 11.14
CA SER A 34 13.53 -5.16 9.82
C SER A 34 12.83 -6.16 8.87
N SER A 35 12.72 -7.45 9.22
CA SER A 35 12.39 -8.51 8.24
C SER A 35 11.01 -9.17 8.39
N THR A 36 10.06 -8.55 9.08
CA THR A 36 8.65 -8.87 8.81
C THR A 36 8.22 -7.97 7.65
N PRO A 37 7.77 -8.49 6.48
CA PRO A 37 7.10 -7.64 5.52
C PRO A 37 5.94 -7.00 6.29
N HIS A 38 5.99 -5.69 6.52
CA HIS A 38 4.86 -4.99 7.10
C HIS A 38 3.74 -5.14 6.08
N HIS A 39 2.77 -6.03 6.34
CA HIS A 39 1.60 -6.18 5.50
C HIS A 39 0.62 -5.07 5.87
N LYS A 40 0.06 -4.39 4.87
CA LYS A 40 -1.04 -3.44 5.08
C LYS A 40 -2.37 -4.17 4.88
N PRO A 41 -3.16 -4.40 5.94
CA PRO A 41 -4.50 -4.89 5.78
C PRO A 41 -5.33 -3.82 5.08
N VAL A 42 -6.02 -4.16 4.00
CA VAL A 42 -6.88 -3.27 3.23
C VAL A 42 -8.19 -3.97 2.91
N THR A 43 -9.19 -3.20 2.48
CA THR A 43 -10.42 -3.76 1.90
C THR A 43 -10.59 -3.26 0.47
N VAL A 44 -10.78 -4.17 -0.47
CA VAL A 44 -10.83 -3.89 -1.90
C VAL A 44 -12.28 -3.94 -2.38
N TYR A 45 -12.68 -2.94 -3.15
CA TYR A 45 -14.04 -2.77 -3.67
C TYR A 45 -14.02 -2.57 -5.18
N ALA A 46 -15.13 -2.93 -5.83
CA ALA A 46 -15.43 -2.45 -7.17
C ALA A 46 -15.70 -0.93 -7.13
N ASN A 47 -15.43 -0.24 -8.25
CA ASN A 47 -15.57 1.21 -8.34
C ASN A 47 -16.95 1.69 -7.83
N GLY A 48 -16.95 2.65 -6.90
CA GLY A 48 -18.18 3.20 -6.33
C GLY A 48 -18.98 2.27 -5.39
N LYS A 49 -18.59 1.03 -5.11
CA LYS A 49 -19.32 0.20 -4.12
C LYS A 49 -18.89 0.55 -2.69
N SER A 50 -19.80 0.51 -1.73
CA SER A 50 -19.48 0.70 -0.30
C SER A 50 -19.63 -0.58 0.54
N THR A 51 -20.14 -1.65 -0.08
CA THR A 51 -20.42 -2.95 0.54
C THR A 51 -19.77 -4.06 -0.26
N ASN A 52 -19.70 -5.26 0.34
CA ASN A 52 -19.16 -6.48 -0.29
C ASN A 52 -17.69 -6.37 -0.72
N GLY A 53 -16.89 -5.58 0.01
CA GLY A 53 -15.45 -5.51 -0.22
C GLY A 53 -14.72 -6.76 0.28
N ILE A 54 -13.56 -7.04 -0.31
CA ILE A 54 -12.72 -8.19 0.02
C ILE A 54 -11.53 -7.72 0.87
N ALA A 55 -11.35 -8.33 2.04
CA ALA A 55 -10.19 -8.06 2.89
C ALA A 55 -8.93 -8.72 2.31
N VAL A 56 -7.86 -7.94 2.18
CA VAL A 56 -6.56 -8.38 1.63
C VAL A 56 -5.45 -7.87 2.52
N ALA A 57 -4.47 -8.72 2.84
CA ALA A 57 -3.22 -8.29 3.46
C ALA A 57 -2.17 -8.09 2.36
N LEU A 58 -1.82 -6.83 2.06
CA LEU A 58 -0.89 -6.50 0.99
C LEU A 58 0.55 -6.45 1.54
N PRO A 59 1.46 -7.37 1.15
CA PRO A 59 2.89 -7.17 1.31
C PRO A 59 3.42 -6.23 0.21
N PRO A 60 4.58 -5.58 0.43
CA PRO A 60 5.23 -4.72 -0.59
C PRO A 60 5.46 -5.42 -1.94
N ALA A 61 5.76 -6.72 -1.91
CA ALA A 61 6.03 -7.51 -3.12
C ALA A 61 4.83 -7.64 -4.07
N LEU A 62 3.60 -7.48 -3.57
CA LEU A 62 2.39 -7.46 -4.41
C LEU A 62 2.06 -6.06 -4.96
N VAL A 63 2.83 -5.04 -4.59
CA VAL A 63 2.67 -3.65 -5.04
C VAL A 63 3.95 -3.14 -5.73
N PRO A 64 4.45 -3.81 -6.78
CA PRO A 64 5.60 -3.30 -7.52
C PRO A 64 5.24 -2.04 -8.33
N SER A 65 3.96 -1.83 -8.66
CA SER A 65 3.39 -0.61 -9.22
C SER A 65 1.87 -0.59 -9.05
N GLY A 66 1.23 0.57 -9.22
CA GLY A 66 -0.23 0.71 -9.21
C GLY A 66 -0.94 -0.18 -10.25
N VAL A 67 -0.38 -0.30 -11.46
CA VAL A 67 -0.94 -1.14 -12.54
C VAL A 67 -0.82 -2.62 -12.19
N ALA A 68 0.32 -3.05 -11.66
CA ALA A 68 0.51 -4.44 -11.25
C ALA A 68 -0.42 -4.80 -10.08
N LEU A 69 -0.61 -3.88 -9.13
CA LEU A 69 -1.58 -4.03 -8.05
C LEU A 69 -3.01 -4.13 -8.60
N ALA A 70 -3.39 -3.27 -9.55
CA ALA A 70 -4.71 -3.30 -10.17
C ALA A 70 -4.99 -4.66 -10.85
N ALA A 71 -4.00 -5.17 -11.59
CA ALA A 71 -4.09 -6.47 -12.25
C ALA A 71 -4.24 -7.61 -11.24
N TYR A 72 -3.44 -7.61 -10.17
CA TYR A 72 -3.54 -8.60 -9.09
C TYR A 72 -4.92 -8.56 -8.42
N LEU A 73 -5.38 -7.38 -8.01
CA LEU A 73 -6.67 -7.24 -7.31
C LEU A 73 -7.87 -7.54 -8.21
N SER A 74 -7.75 -7.37 -9.53
CA SER A 74 -8.78 -7.78 -10.50
C SER A 74 -8.99 -9.30 -10.55
N THR A 75 -8.07 -10.09 -9.98
CA THR A 75 -8.27 -11.54 -9.80
C THR A 75 -9.18 -11.87 -8.61
N LEU A 76 -9.41 -10.90 -7.73
CA LEU A 76 -10.18 -11.06 -6.48
C LEU A 76 -11.55 -10.39 -6.57
N VAL A 77 -11.62 -9.19 -7.17
CA VAL A 77 -12.83 -8.38 -7.27
C VAL A 77 -13.21 -8.20 -8.73
N GLU A 78 -14.49 -8.45 -9.05
CA GLU A 78 -15.02 -8.19 -10.38
C GLU A 78 -14.96 -6.70 -10.71
N VAL A 79 -14.42 -6.37 -11.89
CA VAL A 79 -14.27 -5.00 -12.37
C VAL A 79 -15.37 -4.72 -13.39
N GLU A 80 -16.22 -3.74 -13.08
CA GLU A 80 -17.21 -3.23 -14.03
C GLU A 80 -16.49 -2.39 -15.11
N GLY A 81 -16.74 -2.69 -16.39
CA GLY A 81 -16.22 -1.94 -17.53
C GLY A 81 -17.33 -1.26 -18.34
N LEU A 82 -16.96 -0.64 -19.46
CA LEU A 82 -17.93 -0.16 -20.44
C LEU A 82 -18.70 -1.34 -21.04
N ALA A 83 -19.97 -1.15 -21.40
CA ALA A 83 -20.79 -2.22 -21.96
C ALA A 83 -20.13 -2.86 -23.20
N ASN A 84 -20.31 -4.19 -23.35
CA ASN A 84 -19.81 -5.06 -24.45
C ASN A 84 -18.47 -5.80 -24.27
N HIS A 85 -18.04 -6.09 -23.04
CA HIS A 85 -16.90 -6.99 -22.85
C HIS A 85 -17.34 -8.45 -22.75
N ALA A 86 -16.92 -9.28 -23.71
CA ALA A 86 -17.11 -10.74 -23.69
C ALA A 86 -16.15 -11.44 -22.70
N THR A 87 -15.17 -10.71 -22.17
CA THR A 87 -14.15 -11.18 -21.23
C THR A 87 -14.17 -10.33 -19.97
N PRO A 88 -13.80 -10.89 -18.80
CA PRO A 88 -13.61 -10.11 -17.59
C PRO A 88 -12.66 -8.93 -17.83
N VAL A 89 -13.06 -7.75 -17.36
CA VAL A 89 -12.25 -6.54 -17.48
C VAL A 89 -11.19 -6.54 -16.38
N VAL A 90 -9.98 -6.11 -16.73
CA VAL A 90 -8.88 -5.94 -15.76
C VAL A 90 -8.74 -4.44 -15.50
N ALA A 91 -8.70 -4.05 -14.23
CA ALA A 91 -8.46 -2.68 -13.84
C ALA A 91 -7.03 -2.25 -14.19
N ASP A 92 -6.86 -0.97 -14.55
CA ASP A 92 -5.55 -0.36 -14.81
C ASP A 92 -5.13 0.62 -13.71
N ARG A 93 -6.04 0.99 -12.82
CA ARG A 93 -5.81 1.93 -11.73
C ARG A 93 -6.44 1.45 -10.43
N VAL A 94 -5.80 1.83 -9.32
CA VAL A 94 -6.33 1.65 -7.96
C VAL A 94 -6.37 3.01 -7.27
N TYR A 95 -7.50 3.33 -6.65
CA TYR A 95 -7.66 4.53 -5.85
C TYR A 95 -7.94 4.18 -4.40
N THR A 96 -7.47 5.00 -3.47
CA THR A 96 -7.86 4.94 -2.06
C THR A 96 -9.27 5.53 -1.86
N GLY A 97 -9.83 5.40 -0.65
CA GLY A 97 -11.17 5.93 -0.32
C GLY A 97 -11.29 7.46 -0.32
N ASN A 98 -10.18 8.20 -0.23
CA ASN A 98 -10.14 9.65 -0.42
C ASN A 98 -9.88 10.06 -1.88
N GLY A 99 -9.76 9.09 -2.81
CA GLY A 99 -9.55 9.36 -4.23
C GLY A 99 -8.10 9.63 -4.63
N HIS A 100 -7.13 9.23 -3.80
CA HIS A 100 -5.72 9.27 -4.15
C HIS A 100 -5.36 8.09 -5.07
N LEU A 101 -4.65 8.37 -6.17
CA LEU A 101 -4.17 7.33 -7.08
C LEU A 101 -2.99 6.59 -6.43
N VAL A 102 -3.11 5.28 -6.32
CA VAL A 102 -2.05 4.42 -5.79
C VAL A 102 -1.05 4.11 -6.90
N ASN A 103 0.19 4.62 -6.77
CA ASN A 103 1.28 4.33 -7.70
C ASN A 103 2.28 3.32 -7.11
N SER A 104 2.40 3.28 -5.78
CA SER A 104 3.39 2.52 -5.03
C SER A 104 2.82 1.98 -3.71
N TYR A 105 3.60 1.14 -3.02
CA TYR A 105 3.22 0.62 -1.70
C TYR A 105 3.05 1.71 -0.65
N ASP A 106 3.80 2.81 -0.75
CA ASP A 106 3.82 3.88 0.25
C ASP A 106 2.56 4.75 0.19
N ASP A 107 1.85 4.74 -0.94
CA ASP A 107 0.58 5.44 -1.12
C ASP A 107 -0.60 4.79 -0.37
N ILE A 108 -0.38 3.61 0.21
CA ILE A 108 -1.38 2.80 0.91
C ILE A 108 -1.14 2.91 2.41
N ALA A 109 -2.19 3.11 3.20
CA ALA A 109 -2.17 2.96 4.64
C ALA A 109 -2.85 1.65 5.10
N ALA A 110 -2.48 1.17 6.29
CA ALA A 110 -3.20 0.08 6.92
C ALA A 110 -4.64 0.51 7.24
N GLY A 111 -5.61 -0.33 6.86
CA GLY A 111 -7.04 -0.06 6.98
C GLY A 111 -7.66 0.62 5.76
N ASP A 112 -6.88 0.92 4.73
CA ASP A 112 -7.39 1.62 3.55
C ASP A 112 -8.47 0.84 2.81
N ARG A 113 -9.38 1.60 2.21
CA ARG A 113 -10.32 1.11 1.21
C ARG A 113 -9.75 1.39 -0.16
N LEU A 114 -9.58 0.34 -0.96
CA LEU A 114 -9.04 0.43 -2.32
C LEU A 114 -10.14 0.15 -3.35
N TYR A 115 -10.12 0.89 -4.44
CA TYR A 115 -11.14 0.83 -5.49
C TYR A 115 -10.48 0.57 -6.83
N LEU A 116 -10.94 -0.50 -7.50
CA LEU A 116 -10.47 -0.89 -8.82
C LEU A 116 -11.21 -0.09 -9.89
N VAL A 117 -10.46 0.54 -10.79
CA VAL A 117 -11.02 1.34 -11.88
C VAL A 117 -10.55 0.77 -13.22
N ALA A 118 -11.50 0.47 -14.10
CA ALA A 118 -11.23 -0.02 -15.44
C ALA A 118 -10.64 1.06 -16.36
N PRO A 119 -9.95 0.65 -17.44
CA PRO A 119 -9.55 1.56 -18.51
C PRO A 119 -10.74 2.36 -19.06
N GLY A 120 -10.53 3.66 -19.25
CA GLY A 120 -11.57 4.56 -19.78
C GLY A 120 -12.67 4.96 -18.80
N LEU A 121 -12.67 4.43 -17.56
CA LEU A 121 -13.59 4.86 -16.50
C LEU A 121 -12.92 5.82 -15.52
N LEU A 122 -13.75 6.71 -14.95
CA LEU A 122 -13.37 7.60 -13.87
C LEU A 122 -13.57 6.92 -12.51
N PHE A 123 -12.76 7.31 -11.54
CA PHE A 123 -12.99 6.94 -10.15
C PHE A 123 -14.32 7.54 -9.67
N VAL A 124 -15.11 6.73 -8.95
CA VAL A 124 -16.38 7.14 -8.36
C VAL A 124 -16.29 6.94 -6.86
N TRP A 125 -16.45 8.03 -6.10
CA TRP A 125 -16.53 7.94 -4.64
C TRP A 125 -17.70 7.03 -4.23
N PRO A 126 -17.49 6.14 -3.25
CA PRO A 126 -18.54 5.26 -2.75
C PRO A 126 -19.65 6.07 -2.07
N PHE A 127 -20.91 5.72 -2.34
CA PHE A 127 -22.02 6.17 -1.50
C PHE A 127 -22.09 5.24 -0.28
N VAL A 128 -21.77 5.74 0.91
CA VAL A 128 -21.83 4.93 2.15
C VAL A 128 -23.19 5.05 2.82
N ARG A 129 -23.65 6.29 3.05
CA ARG A 129 -24.95 6.65 3.59
C ARG A 129 -25.19 8.15 3.38
N PRO A 130 -26.43 8.65 3.40
CA PRO A 130 -26.70 10.08 3.39
C PRO A 130 -25.93 10.81 4.50
N GLY A 131 -25.31 11.95 4.17
CA GLY A 131 -24.51 12.75 5.08
C GLY A 131 -23.09 12.22 5.36
N HIS A 132 -22.67 11.09 4.77
CA HIS A 132 -21.28 10.64 4.88
C HIS A 132 -20.34 11.64 4.22
N ARG A 133 -19.28 12.04 4.94
CA ARG A 133 -18.31 13.04 4.51
C ARG A 133 -16.95 12.41 4.26
N VAL A 134 -16.36 12.77 3.12
CA VAL A 134 -14.97 12.50 2.77
C VAL A 134 -14.25 13.85 2.76
N PHE A 135 -13.15 13.92 3.52
CA PHE A 135 -12.28 15.08 3.55
C PHE A 135 -11.17 14.89 2.54
N ILE A 136 -11.02 15.83 1.63
CA ILE A 136 -10.01 15.81 0.57
C ILE A 136 -9.06 16.98 0.85
N GLU A 137 -7.78 16.65 1.00
CA GLU A 137 -6.75 17.64 1.26
C GLU A 137 -6.50 18.51 0.02
N SER A 138 -5.92 19.70 0.22
CA SER A 138 -5.55 20.59 -0.88
C SER A 138 -4.63 19.90 -1.89
N THR A 139 -3.71 19.07 -1.42
CA THR A 139 -2.76 18.29 -2.23
C THR A 139 -3.44 17.26 -3.13
N GLN A 140 -4.67 16.87 -2.80
CA GLN A 140 -5.46 15.85 -3.52
C GLN A 140 -6.56 16.48 -4.38
N SER A 141 -6.82 17.78 -4.18
CA SER A 141 -7.87 18.52 -4.87
C SER A 141 -7.36 19.16 -6.16
N PRO A 142 -8.11 19.08 -7.27
CA PRO A 142 -7.74 19.74 -8.52
C PRO A 142 -7.70 21.28 -8.40
N THR A 143 -8.35 21.84 -7.37
CA THR A 143 -8.36 23.30 -7.11
C THR A 143 -7.28 23.74 -6.13
N ASN A 144 -6.42 22.84 -5.64
CA ASN A 144 -5.47 23.11 -4.55
C ASN A 144 -6.12 23.66 -3.27
N THR A 145 -7.43 23.48 -3.12
CA THR A 145 -8.21 23.91 -1.95
C THR A 145 -8.79 22.66 -1.30
N PRO A 146 -8.73 22.52 0.04
CA PRO A 146 -9.38 21.40 0.70
C PRO A 146 -10.88 21.43 0.40
N LEU A 147 -11.49 20.27 0.28
CA LEU A 147 -12.93 20.18 0.04
C LEU A 147 -13.54 18.99 0.77
N ILE A 148 -14.82 19.09 1.05
CA ILE A 148 -15.59 18.02 1.69
C ILE A 148 -16.63 17.53 0.70
N LEU A 149 -16.61 16.24 0.40
CA LEU A 149 -17.67 15.58 -0.37
C LEU A 149 -18.66 14.94 0.60
N GLU A 150 -19.91 15.38 0.56
CA GLU A 150 -21.00 14.83 1.35
C GLU A 150 -21.96 14.02 0.48
N SER A 151 -22.20 12.76 0.85
CA SER A 151 -23.13 11.88 0.14
C SER A 151 -24.57 12.36 0.30
N TRP A 152 -25.29 12.56 -0.81
CA TRP A 152 -26.69 13.04 -0.81
C TRP A 152 -27.68 11.95 -1.23
N THR A 153 -27.65 11.51 -2.48
CA THR A 153 -28.50 10.42 -3.01
C THR A 153 -27.65 9.32 -3.63
N GLU A 154 -28.15 8.08 -3.61
CA GLU A 154 -27.46 6.91 -4.18
C GLU A 154 -27.82 6.66 -5.66
N SER A 155 -29.08 6.89 -6.05
CA SER A 155 -29.58 6.65 -7.41
C SER A 155 -30.56 7.76 -7.84
N PRO A 156 -30.13 8.75 -8.65
CA PRO A 156 -28.76 8.94 -9.13
C PRO A 156 -27.79 9.27 -7.99
N ARG A 157 -26.51 8.94 -8.19
CA ARG A 157 -25.47 9.24 -7.20
C ARG A 157 -25.11 10.72 -7.23
N VAL A 158 -25.35 11.41 -6.12
CA VAL A 158 -25.10 12.85 -5.99
C VAL A 158 -24.33 13.12 -4.71
N PHE A 159 -23.40 14.07 -4.81
CA PHE A 159 -22.62 14.59 -3.68
C PHE A 159 -22.77 16.10 -3.60
N HIS A 160 -22.86 16.63 -2.38
CA HIS A 160 -22.62 18.04 -2.12
C HIS A 160 -21.12 18.29 -1.95
N VAL A 161 -20.64 19.35 -2.58
CA VAL A 161 -19.25 19.80 -2.46
C VAL A 161 -19.23 21.03 -1.57
N HIS A 162 -18.45 20.96 -0.49
CA HIS A 162 -18.21 22.08 0.42
C HIS A 162 -16.75 22.54 0.28
N HIS A 163 -16.52 23.86 0.30
CA HIS A 163 -15.20 24.50 0.22
C HIS A 163 -14.84 25.17 1.56
#